data_AF-A0A1S9CRR4-F1
#
_entry.id   AF-A0A1S9CRR4-F1
#
_cell.length_a   1.000
_cell.length_b   1.000
_cell.length_c   1.000
_cell.angle_alpha   90.00
_cell.angle_beta   90.00
_cell.angle_gamma   90.00
#
_symmetry.space_group_name_H-M   'P 1'
#
loop_
_entity.id
_entity.type
_entity.pdbx_description
1 polymer ?
#
loop_
_entity_poly.entity_id
_entity_poly.type
_entity_poly.pdbx_seq_one_letter_code
_entity_poly.pdbx_strand_id
1 'polypeptide(L)'
;MLSIIKFKKITKQFYFLAPNIKQVDFKDFKKLIPNLNFEELKSQTVYLNINDFSDISKNTALKTKKLIEILSKLKHTKTLIYAGRFIEIERLSTIINSNHIYPNSTITTMFSKWIIKHYGNSKLVTLVQNRVGIHSGNQHRPLSQIQLALFEQKDNGLQTIISTSSIIEGVNTSTENVIMWLNKNGNPLLDYFSYKNLLGRCGRMFKYFIGNIYLLDKPIKQKDINLELPFSDNVKTFCEVELNGLDITSEKSESDSAKLKHLIGKDNYKKIINENLLQSHDMELAIKIIKSINENIDGWYKGLRGLLGKYNMWNSALFKILPLFEKSTLKRDWDMSHTHIVEFVKLTSFNWSTSLPEILQDCERKNMNMGDKPINSDIYFKIEKNITFKITSLLNDVNVLFNMLSPKKVDITPFVSKLSHAFLPKNVYLLEEYGLPRMISRKIQDSKLIDLEEQTPLKECINKFKTIGYDNICTIQNLDEFDKFVVKYFYDGI
;
A
#
# COMPACT_ATOMS: atom_id res chain seq x y z
N MET A 1 14.98 9.85 -8.28
CA MET A 1 16.27 10.03 -9.00
C MET A 1 16.07 10.63 -10.39
N LEU A 2 15.27 10.02 -11.30
CA LEU A 2 14.93 10.62 -12.61
C LEU A 2 14.40 12.06 -12.52
N SER A 3 13.57 12.36 -11.52
CA SER A 3 13.08 13.73 -11.29
C SER A 3 14.22 14.72 -11.04
N ILE A 4 15.24 14.35 -10.25
CA ILE A 4 16.42 15.20 -9.99
C ILE A 4 17.16 15.47 -11.31
N ILE A 5 17.36 14.44 -12.13
CA ILE A 5 18.05 14.56 -13.43
C ILE A 5 17.26 15.45 -14.40
N LYS A 6 15.94 15.31 -14.47
CA LYS A 6 15.08 16.15 -15.32
C LYS A 6 15.05 17.60 -14.86
N PHE A 7 14.88 17.82 -13.55
CA PHE A 7 14.70 19.16 -13.00
C PHE A 7 16.00 19.94 -12.82
N LYS A 8 17.18 19.29 -12.85
CA LYS A 8 18.49 19.98 -12.74
C LYS A 8 18.68 21.10 -13.77
N LYS A 9 17.97 21.06 -14.91
CA LYS A 9 18.03 22.09 -15.96
C LYS A 9 17.39 23.42 -15.52
N ILE A 10 16.48 23.40 -14.54
CA ILE A 10 15.70 24.57 -14.12
C ILE A 10 15.78 24.89 -12.63
N THR A 11 16.42 24.04 -11.81
CA THR A 11 16.69 24.33 -10.39
C THR A 11 18.16 24.17 -10.03
N LYS A 12 18.63 25.02 -9.11
CA LYS A 12 19.98 24.96 -8.51
C LYS A 12 19.98 24.33 -7.11
N GLN A 13 18.81 24.11 -6.52
CA GLN A 13 18.66 23.63 -5.15
C GLN A 13 17.53 22.59 -5.05
N PHE A 14 17.70 21.61 -4.16
CA PHE A 14 16.71 20.58 -3.88
C PHE A 14 16.46 20.53 -2.37
N TYR A 15 15.19 20.66 -1.98
CA TYR A 15 14.79 20.56 -0.60
C TYR A 15 14.14 19.19 -0.36
N PHE A 16 14.70 18.42 0.58
CA PHE A 16 14.22 17.09 0.93
C PHE A 16 13.67 17.10 2.36
N LEU A 17 12.41 16.68 2.50
CA LEU A 17 11.80 16.43 3.81
C LEU A 17 12.14 15.00 4.24
N ALA A 18 13.22 14.85 5.00
CA ALA A 18 13.62 13.56 5.57
C ALA A 18 14.16 13.74 7.00
N PRO A 19 13.86 12.83 7.93
CA PRO A 19 14.39 12.93 9.28
C PRO A 19 15.89 12.61 9.33
N ASN A 20 16.65 13.47 10.01
CA ASN A 20 17.93 13.10 10.64
C ASN A 20 18.95 12.43 9.69
N ILE A 21 19.04 12.89 8.43
CA ILE A 21 20.09 12.51 7.49
C ILE A 21 21.32 13.36 7.81
N LYS A 22 22.43 12.72 8.17
CA LYS A 22 23.69 13.44 8.42
C LYS A 22 24.49 13.68 7.15
N GLN A 23 24.42 12.74 6.21
CA GLN A 23 25.13 12.82 4.94
C GLN A 23 24.34 12.10 3.85
N VAL A 24 24.43 12.60 2.63
CA VAL A 24 23.94 11.91 1.43
C VAL A 24 25.15 11.58 0.57
N ASP A 25 25.28 10.32 0.17
CA ASP A 25 26.29 9.94 -0.82
C ASP A 25 25.78 10.31 -2.22
N PHE A 26 26.43 11.31 -2.83
CA PHE A 26 26.15 11.79 -4.17
C PHE A 26 27.11 11.25 -5.22
N LYS A 27 27.85 10.16 -4.99
CA LYS A 27 28.88 9.66 -5.92
C LYS A 27 28.42 9.60 -7.38
N ASP A 28 27.25 9.02 -7.65
CA ASP A 28 26.70 8.96 -9.02
C ASP A 28 26.09 10.29 -9.50
N PHE A 29 25.45 11.04 -8.59
CA PHE A 29 24.88 12.35 -8.91
C PHE A 29 25.94 13.41 -9.24
N LYS A 30 27.10 13.35 -8.60
CA LYS A 30 28.22 14.27 -8.84
C LYS A 30 28.81 14.13 -10.25
N LYS A 31 28.68 12.96 -10.88
CA LYS A 31 29.00 12.77 -12.30
C LYS A 31 28.10 13.63 -13.22
N LEU A 32 26.88 13.95 -12.76
CA LEU A 32 25.88 14.72 -13.51
C LEU A 32 25.75 16.18 -13.07
N ILE A 33 26.12 16.48 -11.83
CA ILE A 33 26.01 17.78 -11.16
C ILE A 33 27.30 17.99 -10.34
N PRO A 34 28.37 18.57 -10.94
CA PRO A 34 29.73 18.56 -10.38
C PRO A 34 29.90 19.25 -9.01
N ASN A 35 28.93 20.05 -8.55
CA ASN A 35 29.04 20.83 -7.31
C ASN A 35 27.87 20.60 -6.34
N LEU A 36 27.32 19.38 -6.32
CA LEU A 36 26.22 19.04 -5.42
C LEU A 36 26.72 18.89 -3.98
N ASN A 37 26.27 19.79 -3.10
CA ASN A 37 26.57 19.80 -1.67
C ASN A 37 25.33 19.46 -0.85
N PHE A 38 25.54 18.83 0.30
CA PHE A 38 24.50 18.54 1.28
C PHE A 38 24.62 19.53 2.45
N GLU A 39 23.52 20.18 2.81
CA GLU A 39 23.41 21.00 4.02
C GLU A 39 22.32 20.43 4.93
N GLU A 40 22.68 20.19 6.19
CA GLU A 40 21.76 19.68 7.20
C GLU A 40 21.04 20.83 7.90
N LEU A 41 19.71 20.84 7.87
CA LEU A 41 18.88 21.80 8.61
C LEU A 41 18.30 21.12 9.86
N LYS A 42 18.75 21.56 11.05
CA LYS A 42 18.22 21.10 12.34
C LYS A 42 17.22 22.09 12.89
N SER A 43 15.94 21.69 12.94
CA SER A 43 14.91 22.41 13.68
C SER A 43 14.10 21.41 14.51
N GLN A 44 14.17 21.53 15.84
CA GLN A 44 13.35 20.75 16.77
C GLN A 44 12.31 21.67 17.39
N THR A 45 11.08 21.60 16.89
CA THR A 45 9.98 22.48 17.31
C THR A 45 9.11 21.90 18.44
N VAL A 46 9.44 20.69 18.92
CA VAL A 46 8.66 19.91 19.89
C VAL A 46 9.60 19.21 20.87
N TYR A 47 9.28 19.24 22.16
CA TYR A 47 10.02 18.50 23.18
C TYR A 47 9.52 17.05 23.28
N LEU A 48 10.46 16.10 23.32
CA LEU A 48 10.16 14.67 23.43
C LEU A 48 10.53 14.14 24.82
N ASN A 49 9.53 13.77 25.62
CA ASN A 49 9.70 13.20 26.95
C ASN A 49 9.78 11.67 26.87
N ILE A 50 10.98 11.09 27.03
CA ILE A 50 11.21 9.65 26.89
C ILE A 50 11.14 8.97 28.27
N ASN A 51 10.22 8.02 28.40
CA ASN A 51 10.04 7.15 29.55
C ASN A 51 10.49 5.73 29.17
N ASP A 52 11.66 5.34 29.63
CA ASP A 52 12.26 4.03 29.31
C ASP A 52 11.86 2.96 30.35
N PHE A 53 11.18 1.92 29.88
CA PHE A 53 10.80 0.72 30.64
C PHE A 53 11.38 -0.55 29.98
N SER A 54 12.51 -0.43 29.28
CA SER A 54 13.11 -1.56 28.57
C SER A 54 13.65 -2.66 29.50
N ASP A 55 13.82 -2.39 30.79
CA ASP A 55 14.21 -3.38 31.80
C ASP A 55 13.18 -4.52 31.94
N ILE A 56 11.89 -4.23 31.74
CA ILE A 56 10.81 -5.24 31.81
C ILE A 56 10.55 -5.95 30.47
N SER A 57 11.33 -5.64 29.42
CA SER A 57 11.12 -6.13 28.05
C SER A 57 11.09 -7.66 27.93
N LYS A 58 11.87 -8.36 28.76
CA LYS A 58 11.95 -9.83 28.78
C LYS A 58 10.76 -10.48 29.48
N ASN A 59 10.08 -9.78 30.39
CA ASN A 59 8.98 -10.33 31.16
C ASN A 59 7.64 -9.88 30.56
N THR A 60 7.03 -10.77 29.80
CA THR A 60 5.72 -10.58 29.17
C THR A 60 4.63 -10.09 30.13
N ALA A 61 4.54 -10.65 31.35
CA ALA A 61 3.49 -10.29 32.29
C ALA A 61 3.68 -8.88 32.85
N LEU A 62 4.91 -8.52 33.24
CA LEU A 62 5.24 -7.17 33.69
C LEU A 62 5.02 -6.13 32.59
N LYS A 63 5.43 -6.46 31.36
CA LYS A 63 5.24 -5.61 30.18
C LYS A 63 3.76 -5.34 29.89
N THR A 64 2.92 -6.38 29.96
CA THR A 64 1.46 -6.25 29.83
C THR A 64 0.86 -5.39 30.95
N LYS A 65 1.24 -5.64 32.21
CA LYS A 65 0.78 -4.83 33.35
C LYS A 65 1.14 -3.36 33.18
N LYS A 66 2.36 -3.07 32.73
CA LYS A 66 2.84 -1.70 32.53
C LYS A 66 2.11 -1.00 31.37
N LEU A 67 1.84 -1.72 30.27
CA LEU A 67 1.04 -1.19 29.17
C LEU A 67 -0.35 -0.75 29.65
N ILE A 68 -1.04 -1.59 30.43
CA ILE A 68 -2.38 -1.29 30.96
C ILE A 68 -2.31 -0.07 31.90
N GLU A 69 -1.30 0.01 32.77
CA GLU A 69 -1.07 1.17 33.65
C GLU A 69 -0.91 2.46 32.84
N ILE A 70 -0.08 2.44 31.79
CA ILE A 70 0.16 3.61 30.92
C ILE A 70 -1.14 4.01 30.20
N LEU A 71 -1.82 3.08 29.52
CA LEU A 71 -3.05 3.38 28.78
C LEU A 71 -4.17 3.88 29.70
N SER A 72 -4.23 3.40 30.94
CA SER A 72 -5.19 3.87 31.94
C SER A 72 -4.92 5.29 32.42
N LYS A 73 -3.66 5.70 32.50
CA LYS A 73 -3.27 7.09 32.81
C LYS A 73 -3.54 8.03 31.62
N LEU A 74 -3.46 7.51 30.40
CA LEU A 74 -3.60 8.26 29.15
C LEU A 74 -5.02 8.21 28.56
N LYS A 75 -6.05 7.94 29.37
CA LYS A 75 -7.43 7.75 28.88
C LYS A 75 -8.02 8.91 28.10
N HIS A 76 -7.52 10.12 28.33
CA HIS A 76 -7.98 11.35 27.70
C HIS A 76 -7.04 11.88 26.62
N THR A 77 -5.91 11.21 26.36
CA THR A 77 -4.87 11.68 25.44
C THR A 77 -4.60 10.66 24.33
N LYS A 78 -4.40 11.14 23.10
CA LYS A 78 -4.27 10.25 21.93
C LYS A 78 -2.99 9.43 22.02
N THR A 79 -3.08 8.14 21.73
CA THR A 79 -1.95 7.21 21.87
C THR A 79 -1.74 6.34 20.61
N LEU A 80 -0.52 6.33 20.09
CA LEU A 80 -0.08 5.42 19.04
C LEU A 80 0.74 4.29 19.66
N ILE A 81 0.35 3.04 19.45
CA ILE A 81 1.12 1.86 19.87
C ILE A 81 1.82 1.27 18.65
N TYR A 82 3.14 1.31 18.64
CA TYR A 82 3.95 0.63 17.65
C TYR A 82 4.17 -0.84 18.05
N ALA A 83 3.48 -1.76 17.36
CA ALA A 83 3.51 -3.19 17.62
C ALA A 83 4.72 -3.90 17.03
N GLY A 84 5.33 -3.35 15.98
CA GLY A 84 6.49 -3.90 15.26
C GLY A 84 6.23 -5.13 14.39
N ARG A 85 5.30 -6.02 14.77
CA ARG A 85 4.91 -7.22 14.00
C ARG A 85 3.39 -7.38 13.98
N PHE A 86 2.87 -8.00 12.92
CA PHE A 86 1.43 -8.32 12.83
C PHE A 86 0.96 -9.24 13.96
N ILE A 87 1.77 -10.21 14.39
CA ILE A 87 1.41 -11.10 15.52
C ILE A 87 1.28 -10.35 16.86
N GLU A 88 2.01 -9.25 17.02
CA GLU A 88 1.89 -8.43 18.24
C GLU A 88 0.65 -7.55 18.22
N ILE A 89 0.13 -7.17 17.04
CA ILE A 89 -1.19 -6.53 16.94
C ILE A 89 -2.24 -7.45 17.57
N GLU A 90 -2.19 -8.74 17.27
CA GLU A 90 -3.12 -9.72 17.82
C GLU A 90 -3.05 -9.81 19.34
N ARG A 91 -1.84 -9.91 19.86
CA ARG A 91 -1.60 -9.95 21.31
C ARG A 91 -2.07 -8.68 22.01
N LEU A 92 -1.71 -7.51 21.46
CA LEU A 92 -2.13 -6.20 22.00
C LEU A 92 -3.65 -6.05 21.95
N SER A 93 -4.29 -6.52 20.88
CA SER A 93 -5.73 -6.47 20.72
C SER A 93 -6.43 -7.28 21.81
N THR A 94 -5.96 -8.50 22.08
CA THR A 94 -6.48 -9.33 23.18
C THR A 94 -6.29 -8.65 24.53
N ILE A 95 -5.08 -8.14 24.81
CA ILE A 95 -4.78 -7.44 26.07
C ILE A 95 -5.74 -6.26 26.28
N ILE A 96 -5.92 -5.40 25.27
CA ILE A 96 -6.73 -4.19 25.40
C ILE A 96 -8.22 -4.55 25.53
N ASN A 97 -8.72 -5.49 24.72
CA ASN A 97 -10.12 -5.89 24.76
C ASN A 97 -10.51 -6.51 26.11
N SER A 98 -9.64 -7.34 26.70
CA SER A 98 -9.91 -7.96 28.00
C SER A 98 -9.93 -7.00 29.18
N ASN A 99 -9.37 -5.78 29.03
CA ASN A 99 -9.24 -4.82 30.12
C ASN A 99 -10.22 -3.64 30.03
N HIS A 100 -11.04 -3.55 28.96
CA HIS A 100 -12.05 -2.49 28.76
C HIS A 100 -11.57 -1.09 29.13
N ILE A 101 -10.38 -0.73 28.65
CA ILE A 101 -9.66 0.48 29.09
C ILE A 101 -10.47 1.75 28.79
N TYR A 102 -11.16 1.77 27.66
CA TYR A 102 -11.96 2.89 27.16
C TYR A 102 -13.42 2.47 27.01
N PRO A 103 -14.38 3.29 27.49
CA PRO A 103 -15.79 3.07 27.23
C PRO A 103 -16.09 3.29 25.75
N ASN A 104 -17.12 2.63 25.22
CA ASN A 104 -17.58 2.87 23.86
C ASN A 104 -18.22 4.28 23.73
N SER A 105 -18.45 4.69 22.49
CA SER A 105 -19.20 5.91 22.17
C SER A 105 -20.23 5.61 21.08
N THR A 106 -21.14 6.55 20.84
CA THR A 106 -22.12 6.44 19.75
C THR A 106 -21.42 6.25 18.41
N ILE A 107 -20.41 7.08 18.10
CA ILE A 107 -19.72 7.03 16.79
C ILE A 107 -18.91 5.73 16.62
N THR A 108 -18.27 5.21 17.66
CA THR A 108 -17.54 3.94 17.54
C THR A 108 -18.48 2.74 17.46
N THR A 109 -19.64 2.81 18.11
CA THR A 109 -20.69 1.80 17.97
C THR A 109 -21.25 1.77 16.54
N MET A 110 -21.50 2.95 15.96
CA MET A 110 -21.91 3.08 14.56
C MET A 110 -20.83 2.56 13.62
N PHE A 111 -19.57 2.92 13.83
CA PHE A 111 -18.46 2.44 13.01
C PHE A 111 -18.31 0.92 13.09
N SER A 112 -18.41 0.33 14.29
CA SER A 112 -18.38 -1.11 14.50
C SER A 112 -19.46 -1.84 13.70
N LYS A 113 -20.71 -1.34 13.74
CA LYS A 113 -21.82 -1.87 12.93
C LYS A 113 -21.57 -1.71 11.43
N TRP A 114 -21.01 -0.57 11.02
CA TRP A 114 -20.67 -0.29 9.63
C TRP A 114 -19.57 -1.24 9.10
N ILE A 115 -18.55 -1.55 9.91
CA ILE A 115 -17.52 -2.54 9.58
C ILE A 115 -18.16 -3.92 9.40
N ILE A 116 -19.01 -4.38 10.32
CA ILE A 116 -19.70 -5.68 10.20
C ILE A 116 -20.47 -5.75 8.89
N LYS A 117 -21.24 -4.71 8.56
CA LYS A 117 -22.07 -4.62 7.36
C LYS A 117 -21.26 -4.71 6.06
N HIS A 118 -20.08 -4.08 6.00
CA HIS A 118 -19.33 -3.92 4.75
C HIS A 118 -18.07 -4.78 4.61
N TYR A 119 -17.50 -5.25 5.72
CA TYR A 119 -16.25 -6.02 5.78
C TYR A 119 -16.39 -7.36 6.49
N GLY A 120 -17.58 -7.66 7.03
CA GLY A 120 -17.83 -8.84 7.84
C GLY A 120 -17.27 -8.71 9.26
N ASN A 121 -17.41 -9.79 10.03
CA ASN A 121 -16.91 -9.83 11.40
C ASN A 121 -15.37 -9.92 11.40
N SER A 122 -14.73 -9.06 12.19
CA SER A 122 -13.27 -9.02 12.32
C SER A 122 -12.89 -8.54 13.72
N LYS A 123 -11.62 -8.73 14.11
CA LYS A 123 -11.13 -8.26 15.41
C LYS A 123 -11.17 -6.73 15.54
N LEU A 124 -11.16 -6.01 14.43
CA LEU A 124 -11.31 -4.56 14.43
C LEU A 124 -12.67 -4.14 15.00
N VAL A 125 -13.72 -4.92 14.78
CA VAL A 125 -15.09 -4.64 15.26
C VAL A 125 -15.13 -4.45 16.77
N THR A 126 -14.49 -5.35 17.52
CA THR A 126 -14.46 -5.32 19.00
C THR A 126 -13.51 -4.27 19.53
N LEU A 127 -12.38 -4.04 18.86
CA LEU A 127 -11.43 -3.00 19.24
C LEU A 127 -12.02 -1.60 19.07
N VAL A 128 -12.70 -1.35 17.95
CA VAL A 128 -13.33 -0.06 17.68
C VAL A 128 -14.38 0.26 18.74
N GLN A 129 -15.16 -0.74 19.19
CA GLN A 129 -16.07 -0.56 20.32
C GLN A 129 -15.35 -0.08 21.57
N ASN A 130 -14.16 -0.62 21.86
CA ASN A 130 -13.26 -0.15 22.92
C ASN A 130 -12.41 1.07 22.49
N ARG A 131 -12.86 1.88 21.53
CA ARG A 131 -12.19 3.08 21.00
C ARG A 131 -10.73 2.85 20.58
N VAL A 132 -10.41 1.65 20.09
CA VAL A 132 -9.08 1.27 19.60
C VAL A 132 -9.13 0.91 18.13
N GLY A 133 -8.26 1.52 17.33
CA GLY A 133 -8.09 1.19 15.92
C GLY A 133 -6.86 0.31 15.66
N ILE A 134 -6.82 -0.29 14.49
CA ILE A 134 -5.64 -0.94 13.92
C ILE A 134 -5.31 -0.24 12.62
N HIS A 135 -4.06 0.16 12.43
CA HIS A 135 -3.57 0.62 11.15
C HIS A 135 -2.48 -0.32 10.64
N SER A 136 -2.74 -0.98 9.52
CA SER A 136 -1.76 -1.87 8.90
C SER A 136 -1.80 -1.75 7.39
N GLY A 137 -0.67 -2.02 6.73
CA GLY A 137 -0.56 -1.92 5.27
C GLY A 137 -1.41 -2.91 4.46
N ASN A 138 -2.11 -3.83 5.13
CA ASN A 138 -3.00 -4.83 4.51
C ASN A 138 -4.47 -4.42 4.53
N GLN A 139 -4.85 -3.41 5.32
CA GLN A 139 -6.24 -2.97 5.39
C GLN A 139 -6.66 -2.23 4.13
N HIS A 140 -7.96 -2.26 3.87
CA HIS A 140 -8.56 -1.42 2.85
C HIS A 140 -8.25 0.06 3.11
N ARG A 141 -7.79 0.78 2.09
CA ARG A 141 -7.29 2.15 2.23
C ARG A 141 -8.31 3.12 2.86
N PRO A 142 -9.58 3.18 2.42
CA PRO A 142 -10.61 3.97 3.08
C PRO A 142 -10.81 3.58 4.55
N LEU A 143 -10.75 2.29 4.89
CA LEU A 143 -10.93 1.83 6.28
C LEU A 143 -9.81 2.34 7.20
N SER A 144 -8.57 2.38 6.71
CA SER A 144 -7.46 3.00 7.44
C SER A 144 -7.67 4.51 7.60
N GLN A 145 -8.12 5.22 6.56
CA GLN A 145 -8.38 6.66 6.62
C GLN A 145 -9.53 7.02 7.58
N ILE A 146 -10.63 6.26 7.57
CA ILE A 146 -11.74 6.44 8.51
C ILE A 146 -11.29 6.29 9.96
N GLN A 147 -10.44 5.29 10.25
CA GLN A 147 -9.87 5.11 11.58
C GLN A 147 -9.01 6.31 12.01
N LEU A 148 -8.21 6.86 11.09
CA LEU A 148 -7.42 8.05 11.36
C LEU A 148 -8.30 9.29 11.60
N ALA A 149 -9.36 9.48 10.79
CA ALA A 149 -10.33 10.54 10.98
C ALA A 149 -10.97 10.48 12.38
N LEU A 150 -11.40 9.28 12.80
CA LEU A 150 -11.94 9.06 14.13
C LEU A 150 -10.89 9.24 15.24
N PHE A 151 -9.62 8.92 14.98
CA PHE A 151 -8.54 9.14 15.95
C PHE A 151 -8.22 10.63 16.11
N GLU A 152 -8.35 11.42 15.06
CA GLU A 152 -8.10 12.86 15.08
C GLU A 152 -9.24 13.66 15.71
N GLN A 153 -10.46 13.10 15.80
CA GLN A 153 -11.56 13.69 16.56
C GLN A 153 -11.15 13.91 18.02
N LYS A 154 -11.41 15.13 18.52
CA LYS A 154 -11.10 15.50 19.92
C LYS A 154 -11.85 14.61 20.90
N ASP A 155 -13.17 14.50 20.70
CA ASP A 155 -14.06 13.79 21.61
C ASP A 155 -14.69 12.57 20.93
N ASN A 156 -15.02 11.55 21.72
CA ASN A 156 -15.79 10.35 21.34
C ASN A 156 -15.22 9.45 20.22
N GLY A 157 -14.23 9.88 19.45
CA GLY A 157 -13.56 9.08 18.44
C GLY A 157 -12.57 8.05 19.01
N LEU A 158 -11.68 7.49 18.19
CA LEU A 158 -10.69 6.51 18.65
C LEU A 158 -9.66 7.17 19.58
N GLN A 159 -9.31 6.48 20.67
CA GLN A 159 -8.35 6.94 21.67
C GLN A 159 -6.93 6.42 21.36
N THR A 160 -6.86 5.20 20.84
CA THR A 160 -5.62 4.48 20.61
C THR A 160 -5.62 3.88 19.21
N ILE A 161 -4.48 3.94 18.52
CA ILE A 161 -4.25 3.16 17.29
C ILE A 161 -3.06 2.24 17.50
N ILE A 162 -3.24 0.96 17.18
CA ILE A 162 -2.16 -0.02 17.10
C ILE A 162 -1.65 -0.07 15.66
N SER A 163 -0.34 0.03 15.43
CA SER A 163 0.24 0.01 14.09
C SER A 163 1.55 -0.76 13.99
N THR A 164 1.86 -1.22 12.77
CA THR A 164 3.21 -1.58 12.33
C THR A 164 3.93 -0.37 11.70
N SER A 165 4.87 -0.60 10.78
CA SER A 165 5.62 0.42 10.05
C SER A 165 4.77 1.31 9.13
N SER A 166 3.56 0.90 8.75
CA SER A 166 2.73 1.68 7.80
C SER A 166 2.41 3.12 8.25
N ILE A 167 2.21 3.37 9.54
CA ILE A 167 2.03 4.74 10.07
C ILE A 167 3.33 5.55 10.09
N ILE A 168 4.49 4.88 10.22
CA ILE A 168 5.80 5.54 10.25
C ILE A 168 6.06 6.25 8.92
N GLU A 169 5.78 5.57 7.82
CA GLU A 169 6.19 5.98 6.46
C GLU A 169 5.14 6.79 5.69
N GLY A 170 3.83 6.59 5.95
CA GLY A 170 2.80 6.97 4.97
C GLY A 170 1.64 7.85 5.44
N VAL A 171 1.68 8.41 6.66
CA VAL A 171 0.52 9.11 7.24
C VAL A 171 0.90 10.36 8.01
N ASN A 172 0.19 11.47 7.80
CA ASN A 172 0.36 12.74 8.53
C ASN A 172 -0.35 12.76 9.90
N THR A 173 -0.31 11.66 10.65
CA THR A 173 -0.98 11.59 11.96
C THR A 173 -0.01 11.94 13.08
N SER A 174 -0.35 12.95 13.86
CA SER A 174 0.38 13.33 15.08
C SER A 174 -0.39 12.89 16.32
N THR A 175 0.35 12.38 17.30
CA THR A 175 -0.22 11.87 18.56
C THR A 175 0.48 12.52 19.75
N GLU A 176 -0.21 12.60 20.89
CA GLU A 176 0.38 13.08 22.14
C GLU A 176 1.37 12.07 22.72
N ASN A 177 1.03 10.79 22.55
CA ASN A 177 1.78 9.69 23.14
C ASN A 177 2.13 8.64 22.09
N VAL A 178 3.34 8.12 22.17
CA VAL A 178 3.81 6.96 21.40
C VAL A 178 4.28 5.89 22.38
N ILE A 179 3.77 4.68 22.24
CA ILE A 179 4.22 3.49 22.98
C ILE A 179 4.93 2.57 22.01
N MET A 180 6.23 2.34 22.21
CA MET A 180 6.98 1.34 21.46
C MET A 180 6.88 -0.01 22.17
N TRP A 181 6.01 -0.88 21.66
CA TRP A 181 5.85 -2.23 22.20
C TRP A 181 7.00 -3.15 21.81
N LEU A 182 7.47 -3.12 20.56
CA LEU A 182 8.53 -3.99 20.06
C LEU A 182 9.46 -3.23 19.11
N ASN A 183 10.78 -3.40 19.23
CA ASN A 183 11.78 -2.71 18.39
C ASN A 183 12.07 -3.40 17.04
N LYS A 184 11.07 -4.07 16.47
CA LYS A 184 11.18 -4.84 15.21
C LYS A 184 10.35 -4.20 14.10
N ASN A 185 10.70 -4.46 12.85
CA ASN A 185 9.87 -4.17 11.68
C ASN A 185 9.66 -5.48 10.92
N GLY A 186 8.65 -6.26 11.32
CA GLY A 186 8.56 -7.67 10.93
C GLY A 186 9.68 -8.49 11.57
N ASN A 187 10.41 -9.28 10.79
CA ASN A 187 11.55 -10.06 11.29
C ASN A 187 12.78 -9.21 11.67
N PRO A 188 13.25 -8.26 10.84
CA PRO A 188 14.42 -7.45 11.17
C PRO A 188 14.18 -6.50 12.34
N LEU A 189 15.28 -6.01 12.93
CA LEU A 189 15.24 -4.85 13.82
C LEU A 189 14.73 -3.64 13.05
N LEU A 190 13.93 -2.82 13.72
CA LEU A 190 13.56 -1.51 13.19
C LEU A 190 14.85 -0.70 13.04
N ASP A 191 15.06 -0.13 11.86
CA ASP A 191 16.23 0.69 11.59
C ASP A 191 16.11 2.05 12.30
N TYR A 192 17.24 2.74 12.46
CA TYR A 192 17.28 3.99 13.22
C TYR A 192 16.51 5.14 12.53
N PHE A 193 16.43 5.14 11.20
CA PHE A 193 15.69 6.14 10.44
C PHE A 193 14.19 6.00 10.68
N SER A 194 13.66 4.78 10.56
CA SER A 194 12.27 4.43 10.85
C SER A 194 11.92 4.65 12.33
N TYR A 195 12.84 4.34 13.24
CA TYR A 195 12.68 4.67 14.66
C TYR A 195 12.51 6.18 14.90
N LYS A 196 13.36 7.01 14.29
CA LYS A 196 13.25 8.47 14.39
C LYS A 196 11.96 9.00 13.75
N ASN A 197 11.54 8.46 12.61
CA ASN A 197 10.24 8.78 12.02
C ASN A 197 9.09 8.48 12.99
N LEU A 198 9.10 7.31 13.65
CA LEU A 198 8.09 6.95 14.64
C LEU A 198 8.05 7.95 15.80
N LEU A 199 9.21 8.27 16.37
CA LEU A 199 9.30 9.23 17.48
C LEU A 199 8.87 10.64 17.04
N GLY A 200 9.17 11.04 15.80
CA GLY A 200 8.76 12.31 15.22
C GLY A 200 7.25 12.45 15.00
N ARG A 201 6.47 11.36 15.10
CA ARG A 201 5.00 11.42 15.15
C ARG A 201 4.46 11.80 16.52
N CYS A 202 5.32 11.80 17.54
CA CYS A 202 4.98 12.18 18.91
C CYS A 202 5.11 13.70 19.07
N GLY A 203 4.02 14.33 19.47
CA GLY A 203 3.89 15.78 19.50
C GLY A 203 3.70 16.41 18.12
N ARG A 204 3.29 17.68 18.09
CA ARG A 204 3.20 18.50 16.89
C ARG A 204 3.14 19.96 17.29
N MET A 205 3.96 20.79 16.65
CA MET A 205 3.85 22.24 16.78
C MET A 205 2.38 22.67 16.54
N PHE A 206 1.86 23.56 17.38
CA PHE A 206 0.47 24.04 17.39
C PHE A 206 -0.62 23.06 17.85
N LYS A 207 -0.27 21.83 18.26
CA LYS A 207 -1.25 20.88 18.86
C LYS A 207 -0.75 20.32 20.19
N TYR A 208 0.46 19.77 20.18
CA TYR A 208 1.07 19.03 21.28
C TYR A 208 2.55 19.43 21.41
N PHE A 209 2.85 20.41 22.26
CA PHE A 209 4.22 20.92 22.43
C PHE A 209 5.16 19.94 23.16
N ILE A 210 4.58 18.99 23.89
CA ILE A 210 5.28 17.89 24.56
C ILE A 210 4.73 16.57 24.00
N GLY A 211 5.60 15.76 23.42
CA GLY A 211 5.29 14.38 23.02
C GLY A 211 5.84 13.39 24.05
N ASN A 212 5.01 12.49 24.58
CA ASN A 212 5.45 11.45 25.52
C ASN A 212 5.74 10.13 24.81
N ILE A 213 6.94 9.61 24.99
CA ILE A 213 7.37 8.34 24.41
C ILE A 213 7.53 7.33 25.54
N TYR A 214 6.95 6.15 25.39
CA TYR A 214 7.03 5.04 26.34
C TYR A 214 7.72 3.85 25.65
N LEU A 215 8.92 3.49 26.09
CA LEU A 215 9.69 2.39 25.51
C LEU A 215 9.49 1.13 26.36
N LEU A 216 8.75 0.14 25.85
CA LEU A 216 8.54 -1.17 26.51
C LEU A 216 9.49 -2.26 25.96
N ASP A 217 10.41 -1.86 25.10
CA ASP A 217 11.47 -2.67 24.53
C ASP A 217 12.73 -1.82 24.37
N LYS A 218 13.87 -2.46 24.19
CA LYS A 218 15.17 -1.78 24.17
C LYS A 218 15.21 -0.68 23.11
N PRO A 219 15.71 0.52 23.45
CA PRO A 219 15.90 1.59 22.48
C PRO A 219 16.85 1.15 21.36
N ILE A 220 16.62 1.69 20.16
CA ILE A 220 17.47 1.42 19.01
C ILE A 220 18.70 2.31 19.11
N LYS A 221 19.89 1.69 19.08
CA LYS A 221 21.17 2.39 19.16
C LYS A 221 21.26 3.44 18.06
N GLN A 222 21.72 4.63 18.42
CA GLN A 222 21.97 5.69 17.47
C GLN A 222 22.98 5.24 16.42
N LYS A 223 22.64 5.49 15.16
CA LYS A 223 23.53 5.32 14.02
C LYS A 223 23.46 6.58 13.18
N ASP A 224 24.61 6.95 12.61
CA ASP A 224 24.64 8.00 11.61
C ASP A 224 24.00 7.46 10.33
N ILE A 225 22.98 8.16 9.86
CA ILE A 225 22.23 7.76 8.66
C ILE A 225 22.91 8.46 7.48
N ASN A 226 23.66 7.66 6.73
CA ASN A 226 24.16 8.03 5.42
C ASN A 226 23.17 7.53 4.38
N LEU A 227 22.53 8.45 3.66
CA LEU A 227 21.60 8.07 2.60
C LEU A 227 22.39 7.79 1.32
N GLU A 228 22.40 6.54 0.88
CA GLU A 228 22.92 6.15 -0.42
C GLU A 228 21.83 6.30 -1.48
N LEU A 229 22.15 6.94 -2.61
CA LEU A 229 21.26 7.10 -3.76
C LEU A 229 21.88 6.48 -5.02
N PRO A 230 22.10 5.16 -5.07
CA PRO A 230 22.73 4.50 -6.21
C PRO A 230 21.81 4.58 -7.44
N PHE A 231 22.39 4.77 -8.64
CA PHE A 231 21.59 4.64 -9.86
C PHE A 231 21.11 3.20 -10.04
N SER A 232 19.80 3.01 -10.20
CA SER A 232 19.25 1.74 -10.68
C SER A 232 19.72 1.48 -12.11
N ASP A 233 19.75 0.23 -12.56
CA ASP A 233 20.26 -0.12 -13.90
C ASP A 233 19.53 0.63 -15.02
N ASN A 234 18.22 0.83 -14.89
CA ASN A 234 17.45 1.65 -15.84
C ASN A 234 17.88 3.13 -15.86
N VAL A 235 18.30 3.69 -14.72
CA VAL A 235 18.80 5.07 -14.64
C VAL A 235 20.20 5.17 -15.23
N LYS A 236 21.04 4.13 -15.06
CA LYS A 236 22.34 4.05 -15.73
C LYS A 236 22.16 3.99 -17.25
N THR A 237 21.30 3.10 -17.74
CA THR A 237 21.01 2.97 -19.17
C THR A 237 20.35 4.23 -19.75
N PHE A 238 19.43 4.87 -19.02
CA PHE A 238 18.87 6.17 -19.42
C PHE A 238 19.96 7.23 -19.53
N CYS A 239 20.87 7.31 -18.55
CA CYS A 239 22.02 8.21 -18.60
C CYS A 239 22.95 7.90 -19.78
N GLU A 240 23.22 6.64 -20.09
CA GLU A 240 24.06 6.23 -21.23
C GLU A 240 23.46 6.68 -22.58
N VAL A 241 22.15 6.55 -22.74
CA VAL A 241 21.43 6.89 -23.98
C VAL A 241 21.22 8.41 -24.12
N GLU A 242 20.89 9.13 -23.05
CA GLU A 242 20.52 10.54 -23.12
C GLU A 242 21.72 11.51 -22.94
N LEU A 243 22.84 11.05 -22.36
CA LEU A 243 23.98 11.91 -22.02
C LEU A 243 25.26 11.63 -22.85
N ASN A 244 25.14 10.99 -24.01
CA ASN A 244 26.26 10.76 -24.95
C ASN A 244 27.52 10.16 -24.28
N GLY A 245 27.42 8.93 -23.78
CA GLY A 245 28.62 8.10 -23.56
C GLY A 245 29.36 8.27 -22.23
N LEU A 246 28.68 8.64 -21.15
CA LEU A 246 29.21 8.34 -19.82
C LEU A 246 29.13 6.82 -19.62
N ASP A 247 30.24 6.13 -19.86
CA ASP A 247 30.40 4.70 -19.59
C ASP A 247 30.35 4.47 -18.08
N ILE A 248 29.21 3.96 -17.59
CA ILE A 248 28.97 3.72 -16.15
C ILE A 248 29.18 2.23 -15.82
N THR A 249 29.71 1.41 -16.74
CA THR A 249 29.81 -0.03 -16.50
C THR A 249 31.21 -0.46 -16.04
N SER A 250 31.29 -0.97 -14.81
CA SER A 250 32.38 -1.86 -14.38
C SER A 250 31.84 -3.26 -14.11
N GLU A 251 32.26 -4.20 -14.96
CA GLU A 251 32.43 -5.65 -14.79
C GLU A 251 31.26 -6.63 -14.54
N LYS A 252 31.24 -7.64 -15.43
CA LYS A 252 30.93 -9.09 -15.29
C LYS A 252 29.48 -9.59 -15.12
N SER A 253 28.90 -10.00 -16.24
CA SER A 253 28.51 -11.39 -16.61
C SER A 253 28.08 -11.34 -18.09
N GLU A 254 27.85 -12.47 -18.78
CA GLU A 254 27.03 -12.42 -20.01
C GLU A 254 25.65 -11.86 -19.63
N SER A 255 25.55 -10.54 -19.71
CA SER A 255 24.45 -9.78 -19.14
C SER A 255 23.13 -10.29 -19.71
N ASP A 256 22.09 -10.37 -18.89
CA ASP A 256 20.74 -10.71 -19.37
C ASP A 256 20.28 -9.78 -20.51
N SER A 257 20.89 -8.58 -20.62
CA SER A 257 20.76 -7.71 -21.79
C SER A 257 21.20 -8.36 -23.10
N ALA A 258 22.32 -9.11 -23.12
CA ALA A 258 22.83 -9.79 -24.30
C ALA A 258 21.92 -10.96 -24.71
N LYS A 259 21.45 -11.74 -23.74
CA LYS A 259 20.48 -12.83 -23.96
C LYS A 259 19.16 -12.28 -24.50
N LEU A 260 18.66 -11.20 -23.92
CA LEU A 260 17.42 -10.55 -24.38
C LEU A 260 17.58 -10.02 -25.81
N LYS A 261 18.69 -9.31 -26.11
CA LYS A 261 19.03 -8.84 -27.47
C LYS A 261 19.05 -9.98 -28.49
N HIS A 262 19.59 -11.15 -28.13
CA HIS A 262 19.61 -12.32 -29.00
C HIS A 262 18.19 -12.87 -29.26
N LEU A 263 17.34 -12.90 -28.23
CA LEU A 263 15.99 -13.49 -28.32
C LEU A 263 14.98 -12.65 -29.11
N ILE A 264 15.05 -11.32 -29.02
CA ILE A 264 14.05 -10.42 -29.65
C ILE A 264 14.61 -9.58 -30.79
N GLY A 265 15.93 -9.62 -31.01
CA GLY A 265 16.64 -8.75 -31.96
C GLY A 265 17.01 -7.39 -31.37
N LYS A 266 18.03 -6.76 -31.97
CA LYS A 266 18.59 -5.48 -31.49
C LYS A 266 17.57 -4.33 -31.51
N ASP A 267 16.70 -4.28 -32.51
CA ASP A 267 15.75 -3.18 -32.68
C ASP A 267 14.61 -3.24 -31.67
N ASN A 268 14.02 -4.43 -31.47
CA ASN A 268 13.00 -4.63 -30.43
C ASN A 268 13.58 -4.41 -29.03
N TYR A 269 14.82 -4.82 -28.79
CA TYR A 269 15.49 -4.53 -27.52
C TYR A 269 15.65 -3.03 -27.27
N LYS A 270 16.13 -2.27 -28.27
CA LYS A 270 16.21 -0.80 -28.17
C LYS A 270 14.85 -0.18 -27.90
N LYS A 271 13.79 -0.68 -28.55
CA LYS A 271 12.42 -0.21 -28.35
C LYS A 271 11.95 -0.42 -26.91
N ILE A 272 12.13 -1.62 -26.36
CA ILE A 272 11.77 -1.94 -24.97
C ILE A 272 12.45 -0.97 -23.98
N ILE A 273 13.74 -0.71 -24.16
CA ILE A 273 14.52 0.13 -23.25
C ILE A 273 14.16 1.61 -23.39
N ASN A 274 14.10 2.13 -24.61
CA ASN A 274 13.86 3.56 -24.85
C ASN A 274 12.44 3.98 -24.47
N GLU A 275 11.45 3.13 -24.73
CA GLU A 275 10.05 3.42 -24.43
C GLU A 275 9.62 2.92 -23.03
N ASN A 276 10.53 2.30 -22.28
CA ASN A 276 10.28 1.69 -20.96
C ASN A 276 9.01 0.81 -20.94
N LEU A 277 8.90 -0.09 -21.92
CA LEU A 277 7.66 -0.84 -22.17
C LEU A 277 7.37 -1.94 -21.16
N LEU A 278 8.37 -2.43 -20.43
CA LEU A 278 8.22 -3.50 -19.44
C LEU A 278 8.03 -2.93 -18.04
N GLN A 279 6.89 -3.22 -17.42
CA GLN A 279 6.51 -2.70 -16.12
C GLN A 279 7.18 -3.44 -14.96
N SER A 280 7.53 -4.73 -15.12
CA SER A 280 8.22 -5.48 -14.05
C SER A 280 9.64 -4.99 -13.83
N HIS A 281 10.25 -4.39 -14.86
CA HIS A 281 11.68 -4.05 -14.92
C HIS A 281 12.60 -5.25 -14.59
N ASP A 282 12.11 -6.48 -14.79
CA ASP A 282 12.83 -7.73 -14.52
C ASP A 282 13.21 -8.41 -15.85
N MET A 283 14.49 -8.29 -16.23
CA MET A 283 15.00 -8.87 -17.47
C MET A 283 15.00 -10.39 -17.47
N GLU A 284 15.19 -11.04 -16.31
CA GLU A 284 15.16 -12.49 -16.20
C GLU A 284 13.74 -13.01 -16.44
N LEU A 285 12.75 -12.31 -15.88
CA LEU A 285 11.34 -12.59 -16.13
C LEU A 285 10.97 -12.41 -17.60
N ALA A 286 11.44 -11.32 -18.24
CA ALA A 286 11.21 -11.10 -19.67
C ALA A 286 11.74 -12.26 -20.53
N ILE A 287 12.96 -12.73 -20.24
CA ILE A 287 13.56 -13.90 -20.92
C ILE A 287 12.70 -15.15 -20.73
N LYS A 288 12.20 -15.41 -19.51
CA LYS A 288 11.32 -16.56 -19.23
C LYS A 288 10.00 -16.47 -20.01
N ILE A 289 9.38 -15.29 -20.06
CA ILE A 289 8.16 -15.04 -20.84
C ILE A 289 8.42 -15.33 -22.32
N ILE A 290 9.50 -14.79 -22.89
CA ILE A 290 9.85 -14.98 -24.32
C ILE A 290 10.03 -16.46 -24.64
N LYS A 291 10.80 -17.20 -23.83
CA LYS A 291 11.00 -18.64 -24.01
C LYS A 291 9.67 -19.40 -23.98
N SER A 292 8.83 -19.13 -22.99
CA SER A 292 7.52 -19.77 -22.86
C SER A 292 6.58 -19.43 -24.03
N ILE A 293 6.63 -18.21 -24.57
CA ILE A 293 5.86 -17.82 -25.76
C ILE A 293 6.34 -18.60 -26.98
N ASN A 294 7.65 -18.65 -27.22
CA ASN A 294 8.23 -19.34 -28.38
C ASN A 294 7.98 -20.86 -28.37
N GLU A 295 7.90 -21.48 -27.19
CA GLU A 295 7.56 -22.90 -27.04
C GLU A 295 6.13 -23.23 -27.51
N ASN A 296 5.17 -22.31 -27.37
CA ASN A 296 3.76 -22.56 -27.74
C ASN A 296 2.97 -21.28 -28.06
N ILE A 297 3.31 -20.64 -29.17
CA ILE A 297 2.68 -19.36 -29.61
C ILE A 297 1.16 -19.50 -29.75
N ASP A 298 0.66 -20.58 -30.36
CA ASP A 298 -0.78 -20.77 -30.57
C ASP A 298 -1.54 -20.98 -29.27
N GLY A 299 -0.94 -21.69 -28.32
CA GLY A 299 -1.48 -21.84 -26.99
C GLY A 299 -1.54 -20.51 -26.24
N TRP A 300 -0.52 -19.67 -26.36
CA TRP A 300 -0.52 -18.32 -25.79
C TRP A 300 -1.58 -17.43 -26.44
N TYR A 301 -1.68 -17.44 -27.77
CA TYR A 301 -2.72 -16.71 -28.50
C TYR A 301 -4.13 -17.07 -28.01
N LYS A 302 -4.44 -18.37 -27.92
CA LYS A 302 -5.75 -18.85 -27.43
C LYS A 302 -6.00 -18.42 -25.98
N GLY A 303 -4.99 -18.54 -25.12
CA GLY A 303 -5.09 -18.15 -23.71
C GLY A 303 -5.35 -16.65 -23.55
N LEU A 304 -4.55 -15.82 -24.20
CA LEU A 304 -4.66 -14.36 -24.16
C LEU A 304 -5.99 -13.88 -24.74
N ARG A 305 -6.45 -14.47 -25.84
CA ARG A 305 -7.78 -14.19 -26.39
C ARG A 305 -8.89 -14.60 -25.42
N GLY A 306 -8.68 -15.66 -24.63
CA GLY A 306 -9.59 -16.08 -23.56
C GLY A 306 -9.81 -15.02 -22.49
N LEU A 307 -8.78 -14.22 -22.14
CA LEU A 307 -8.88 -13.12 -21.18
C LEU A 307 -9.87 -12.02 -21.62
N LEU A 308 -10.07 -11.86 -22.93
CA LEU A 308 -11.00 -10.88 -23.48
C LEU A 308 -12.47 -11.34 -23.46
N GLY A 309 -12.71 -12.61 -23.15
CA GLY A 309 -14.07 -13.13 -23.02
C GLY A 309 -14.51 -13.33 -21.58
N LYS A 310 -15.44 -14.28 -21.38
CA LYS A 310 -16.03 -14.60 -20.08
C LYS A 310 -14.99 -15.15 -19.10
N TYR A 311 -15.24 -14.94 -17.80
CA TYR A 311 -14.30 -15.29 -16.72
C TYR A 311 -13.93 -16.79 -16.63
N ASN A 312 -14.76 -17.67 -17.17
CA ASN A 312 -14.46 -19.10 -17.28
C ASN A 312 -13.33 -19.41 -18.28
N MET A 313 -13.07 -18.53 -19.25
CA MET A 313 -12.02 -18.70 -20.26
C MET A 313 -10.65 -18.19 -19.80
N TRP A 314 -10.57 -17.54 -18.64
CA TRP A 314 -9.32 -16.91 -18.16
C TRP A 314 -8.28 -17.93 -17.66
N ASN A 315 -8.72 -19.14 -17.28
CA ASN A 315 -7.86 -20.20 -16.75
C ASN A 315 -6.63 -20.44 -17.63
N SER A 316 -6.79 -20.53 -18.95
CA SER A 316 -5.70 -20.93 -19.85
C SER A 316 -4.53 -19.96 -19.83
N ALA A 317 -4.79 -18.64 -19.82
CA ALA A 317 -3.73 -17.65 -19.68
C ALA A 317 -3.18 -17.60 -18.27
N LEU A 318 -4.05 -17.50 -17.26
CA LEU A 318 -3.60 -17.29 -15.88
C LEU A 318 -2.75 -18.47 -15.36
N PHE A 319 -3.11 -19.73 -15.64
CA PHE A 319 -2.30 -20.88 -15.25
C PHE A 319 -0.98 -21.02 -16.03
N LYS A 320 -0.86 -20.45 -17.22
CA LYS A 320 0.43 -20.39 -17.94
C LYS A 320 1.34 -19.33 -17.37
N ILE A 321 0.74 -18.24 -16.94
CA ILE A 321 1.44 -17.05 -16.49
C ILE A 321 1.98 -17.25 -15.07
N LEU A 322 1.16 -17.74 -14.12
CA LEU A 322 1.53 -17.85 -12.70
C LEU A 322 2.81 -18.68 -12.43
N PRO A 323 3.09 -19.82 -13.09
CA PRO A 323 4.34 -20.57 -12.87
C PRO A 323 5.60 -19.80 -13.25
N LEU A 324 5.52 -18.83 -14.17
CA LEU A 324 6.66 -17.98 -14.54
C LEU A 324 7.14 -17.12 -13.34
N PHE A 325 6.31 -17.01 -12.28
CA PHE A 325 6.55 -16.20 -11.08
C PHE A 325 7.18 -16.98 -9.93
N GLU A 326 7.07 -18.30 -9.89
CA GLU A 326 7.46 -19.12 -8.73
C GLU A 326 8.95 -19.05 -8.38
N LYS A 327 9.80 -18.53 -9.28
CA LYS A 327 11.24 -18.35 -9.07
C LYS A 327 11.69 -16.87 -9.09
N SER A 328 10.77 -15.93 -9.24
CA SER A 328 11.07 -14.49 -9.21
C SER A 328 11.07 -13.94 -7.78
N THR A 329 11.72 -12.79 -7.57
CA THR A 329 11.73 -12.05 -6.28
C THR A 329 10.32 -11.70 -5.77
N LEU A 330 9.30 -11.79 -6.63
CA LEU A 330 7.90 -11.46 -6.35
C LEU A 330 7.12 -12.54 -5.55
N LYS A 331 7.69 -13.76 -5.36
CA LYS A 331 7.04 -14.92 -4.73
C LYS A 331 6.66 -14.72 -3.25
N ARG A 332 7.41 -13.91 -2.50
CA ARG A 332 7.36 -13.91 -1.01
C ARG A 332 6.00 -13.49 -0.39
N ASP A 333 5.06 -12.97 -1.16
CA ASP A 333 3.88 -12.32 -0.59
C ASP A 333 2.54 -13.05 -0.80
N TRP A 334 2.52 -14.14 -1.56
CA TRP A 334 1.26 -14.73 -2.05
C TRP A 334 0.73 -15.89 -1.22
N ASP A 335 1.60 -16.72 -0.63
CA ASP A 335 1.24 -17.87 0.22
C ASP A 335 -0.08 -18.57 -0.17
N MET A 336 -0.30 -18.79 -1.47
CA MET A 336 -1.54 -19.28 -2.07
C MET A 336 -1.23 -20.19 -3.25
N SER A 337 -2.09 -21.19 -3.47
CA SER A 337 -2.00 -22.03 -4.67
C SER A 337 -2.35 -21.23 -5.93
N HIS A 338 -1.81 -21.62 -7.08
CA HIS A 338 -2.20 -21.02 -8.37
C HIS A 338 -3.70 -21.11 -8.62
N THR A 339 -4.34 -22.21 -8.22
CA THR A 339 -5.80 -22.40 -8.32
C THR A 339 -6.54 -21.33 -7.53
N HIS A 340 -6.15 -21.07 -6.27
CA HIS A 340 -6.78 -20.04 -5.45
C HIS A 340 -6.53 -18.64 -6.03
N ILE A 341 -5.36 -18.36 -6.60
CA ILE A 341 -5.10 -17.06 -7.26
C ILE A 341 -5.99 -16.87 -8.48
N VAL A 342 -6.09 -17.87 -9.36
CA VAL A 342 -6.96 -17.82 -10.55
C VAL A 342 -8.42 -17.61 -10.15
N GLU A 343 -8.87 -18.34 -9.14
CA GLU A 343 -10.25 -18.24 -8.66
C GLU A 343 -10.52 -16.88 -8.00
N PHE A 344 -9.55 -16.34 -7.25
CA PHE A 344 -9.65 -15.00 -6.70
C PHE A 344 -9.76 -13.93 -7.80
N VAL A 345 -8.98 -14.01 -8.88
CA VAL A 345 -9.09 -13.08 -10.03
C VAL A 345 -10.49 -13.11 -10.65
N LYS A 346 -11.14 -14.27 -10.69
CA LYS A 346 -12.54 -14.36 -11.17
C LYS A 346 -13.51 -13.74 -10.17
N LEU A 347 -13.35 -14.02 -8.88
CA LEU A 347 -14.22 -13.45 -7.85
C LEU A 347 -14.10 -11.92 -7.80
N THR A 348 -12.90 -11.37 -7.95
CA THR A 348 -12.71 -9.92 -7.98
C THR A 348 -13.35 -9.26 -9.20
N SER A 349 -13.64 -10.00 -10.27
CA SER A 349 -14.39 -9.46 -11.41
C SER A 349 -15.81 -9.00 -11.05
N PHE A 350 -16.32 -9.44 -9.90
CA PHE A 350 -17.62 -9.04 -9.34
C PHE A 350 -17.52 -7.93 -8.29
N ASN A 351 -16.34 -7.33 -8.09
CA ASN A 351 -16.11 -6.30 -7.07
C ASN A 351 -17.03 -5.09 -7.17
N TRP A 352 -17.49 -4.78 -8.38
CA TRP A 352 -18.42 -3.68 -8.60
C TRP A 352 -19.91 -4.09 -8.53
N SER A 353 -20.24 -5.35 -8.80
CA SER A 353 -21.62 -5.84 -8.79
C SER A 353 -22.06 -6.46 -7.47
N THR A 354 -21.10 -6.94 -6.67
CA THR A 354 -21.34 -7.76 -5.47
C THR A 354 -20.71 -7.12 -4.25
N SER A 355 -21.29 -7.34 -3.06
CA SER A 355 -20.72 -6.82 -1.81
C SER A 355 -19.51 -7.64 -1.36
N LEU A 356 -18.60 -7.03 -0.60
CA LEU A 356 -17.45 -7.77 -0.07
C LEU A 356 -17.86 -8.97 0.82
N PRO A 357 -18.85 -8.88 1.74
CA PRO A 357 -19.28 -10.04 2.52
C PRO A 357 -19.74 -11.23 1.67
N GLU A 358 -20.45 -10.98 0.55
CA GLU A 358 -20.85 -12.03 -0.40
C GLU A 358 -19.64 -12.64 -1.10
N ILE A 359 -18.66 -11.83 -1.52
CA ILE A 359 -17.41 -12.33 -2.12
C ILE A 359 -16.61 -13.17 -1.13
N LEU A 360 -16.56 -12.76 0.15
CA LEU A 360 -15.90 -13.53 1.21
C LEU A 360 -16.62 -14.86 1.45
N GLN A 361 -17.95 -14.89 1.39
CA GLN A 361 -18.72 -16.12 1.48
C GLN A 361 -18.43 -17.07 0.30
N ASP A 362 -18.25 -16.54 -0.91
CA ASP A 362 -17.84 -17.35 -2.07
C ASP A 362 -16.41 -17.88 -1.93
N CYS A 363 -15.49 -17.11 -1.35
CA CYS A 363 -14.16 -17.59 -0.99
C CYS A 363 -14.25 -18.78 -0.02
N GLU A 364 -15.11 -18.68 1.00
CA GLU A 364 -15.33 -19.74 1.99
C GLU A 364 -15.95 -20.99 1.35
N ARG A 365 -17.00 -20.85 0.54
CA ARG A 365 -17.62 -21.98 -0.21
C ARG A 365 -16.62 -22.73 -1.09
N LYS A 366 -15.61 -22.03 -1.60
CA LYS A 366 -14.54 -22.58 -2.44
C LYS A 366 -13.32 -23.06 -1.63
N ASN A 367 -13.40 -23.04 -0.29
CA ASN A 367 -12.32 -23.41 0.63
C ASN A 367 -11.01 -22.65 0.36
N MET A 368 -11.11 -21.40 -0.06
CA MET A 368 -9.95 -20.58 -0.39
C MET A 368 -9.23 -20.11 0.88
N ASN A 369 -7.91 -20.21 0.86
CA ASN A 369 -7.04 -19.84 1.97
C ASN A 369 -5.76 -19.16 1.47
N MET A 370 -5.12 -18.43 2.39
CA MET A 370 -3.75 -17.93 2.27
C MET A 370 -2.95 -18.54 3.43
N GLY A 371 -2.02 -19.44 3.12
CA GLY A 371 -1.46 -20.38 4.07
C GLY A 371 -2.57 -21.21 4.73
N ASP A 372 -2.52 -21.33 6.05
CA ASP A 372 -3.54 -22.05 6.83
C ASP A 372 -4.76 -21.20 7.22
N LYS A 373 -4.88 -19.97 6.69
CA LYS A 373 -5.91 -19.02 7.11
C LYS A 373 -6.99 -18.82 6.04
N PRO A 374 -8.28 -18.87 6.41
CA PRO A 374 -9.36 -18.53 5.48
C PRO A 374 -9.28 -17.07 5.07
N ILE A 375 -9.79 -16.75 3.87
CA ILE A 375 -9.80 -15.37 3.35
C ILE A 375 -10.83 -14.55 4.13
N ASN A 376 -10.34 -13.67 5.01
CA ASN A 376 -11.11 -12.59 5.63
C ASN A 376 -10.85 -11.26 4.88
N SER A 377 -11.47 -10.17 5.32
CA SER A 377 -11.32 -8.85 4.67
C SER A 377 -9.88 -8.35 4.60
N ASP A 378 -9.08 -8.47 5.66
CA ASP A 378 -7.67 -8.05 5.64
C ASP A 378 -6.82 -8.88 4.65
N ILE A 379 -7.06 -10.19 4.59
CA ILE A 379 -6.40 -11.09 3.63
C ILE A 379 -6.86 -10.78 2.22
N TYR A 380 -8.16 -10.53 2.03
CA TYR A 380 -8.74 -10.17 0.73
C TYR A 380 -8.06 -8.93 0.15
N PHE A 381 -7.96 -7.83 0.89
CA PHE A 381 -7.32 -6.60 0.38
C PHE A 381 -5.81 -6.74 0.19
N LYS A 382 -5.15 -7.59 0.99
CA LYS A 382 -3.75 -7.96 0.74
C LYS A 382 -3.58 -8.67 -0.60
N ILE A 383 -4.45 -9.64 -0.92
CA ILE A 383 -4.42 -10.35 -2.19
C ILE A 383 -4.79 -9.42 -3.34
N GLU A 384 -5.86 -8.62 -3.20
CA GLU A 384 -6.29 -7.64 -4.20
C GLU A 384 -5.14 -6.72 -4.59
N LYS A 385 -4.47 -6.08 -3.61
CA LYS A 385 -3.31 -5.21 -3.84
C LYS A 385 -2.16 -5.91 -4.57
N ASN A 386 -1.89 -7.16 -4.21
CA ASN A 386 -0.85 -7.94 -4.87
C ASN A 386 -1.20 -8.24 -6.34
N ILE A 387 -2.48 -8.52 -6.64
CA ILE A 387 -2.98 -8.78 -7.99
C ILE A 387 -2.98 -7.53 -8.85
N THR A 388 -3.56 -6.43 -8.35
CA THR A 388 -3.69 -5.19 -9.12
C THR A 388 -2.33 -4.61 -9.50
N PHE A 389 -1.29 -4.87 -8.71
CA PHE A 389 0.08 -4.45 -9.00
C PHE A 389 0.87 -5.50 -9.79
N LYS A 390 1.11 -6.68 -9.20
CA LYS A 390 2.10 -7.63 -9.74
C LYS A 390 1.57 -8.42 -10.94
N ILE A 391 0.32 -8.91 -10.88
CA ILE A 391 -0.25 -9.68 -12.01
C ILE A 391 -0.53 -8.75 -13.19
N THR A 392 -1.00 -7.53 -12.93
CA THR A 392 -1.18 -6.49 -13.95
C THR A 392 0.14 -6.17 -14.66
N SER A 393 1.20 -5.86 -13.91
CA SER A 393 2.53 -5.56 -14.47
C SER A 393 3.01 -6.66 -15.40
N LEU A 394 2.82 -7.90 -14.98
CA LEU A 394 3.16 -9.08 -15.73
C LEU A 394 2.33 -9.25 -17.01
N LEU A 395 1.01 -9.11 -16.91
CA LEU A 395 0.15 -9.24 -18.08
C LEU A 395 0.46 -8.15 -19.11
N ASN A 396 0.86 -6.96 -18.67
CA ASN A 396 1.39 -5.92 -19.55
C ASN A 396 2.67 -6.40 -20.25
N ASP A 397 3.64 -6.94 -19.52
CA ASP A 397 4.88 -7.46 -20.12
C ASP A 397 4.61 -8.58 -21.13
N VAL A 398 3.70 -9.50 -20.80
CA VAL A 398 3.24 -10.55 -21.72
C VAL A 398 2.55 -9.94 -22.93
N ASN A 399 1.67 -8.95 -22.77
CA ASN A 399 1.00 -8.28 -23.88
C ASN A 399 2.00 -7.65 -24.85
N VAL A 400 3.00 -6.94 -24.32
CA VAL A 400 4.07 -6.31 -25.10
C VAL A 400 4.91 -7.36 -25.82
N LEU A 401 5.47 -8.32 -25.08
CA LEU A 401 6.38 -9.32 -25.62
C LEU A 401 5.69 -10.26 -26.62
N PHE A 402 4.46 -10.69 -26.33
CA PHE A 402 3.69 -11.52 -27.25
C PHE A 402 3.43 -10.79 -28.58
N ASN A 403 3.02 -9.52 -28.53
CA ASN A 403 2.80 -8.74 -29.75
C ASN A 403 4.09 -8.36 -30.49
N MET A 404 5.26 -8.43 -29.85
CA MET A 404 6.54 -8.30 -30.55
C MET A 404 6.95 -9.60 -31.27
N LEU A 405 6.71 -10.75 -30.65
CA LEU A 405 7.19 -12.06 -31.14
C LEU A 405 6.22 -12.74 -32.12
N SER A 406 4.91 -12.64 -31.86
CA SER A 406 3.91 -13.42 -32.57
C SER A 406 3.43 -12.73 -33.85
N PRO A 407 3.24 -13.47 -34.95
CA PRO A 407 2.56 -12.97 -36.14
C PRO A 407 1.06 -12.73 -35.88
N LYS A 408 0.45 -13.50 -34.98
CA LYS A 408 -0.93 -13.29 -34.52
C LYS A 408 -0.94 -12.23 -33.43
N LYS A 409 -1.70 -11.15 -33.61
CA LYS A 409 -1.83 -10.07 -32.62
C LYS A 409 -3.04 -10.30 -31.72
N VAL A 410 -2.88 -9.97 -30.44
CA VAL A 410 -3.96 -9.94 -29.46
C VAL A 410 -3.66 -8.82 -28.49
N ASP A 411 -4.61 -7.93 -28.26
CA ASP A 411 -4.44 -6.85 -27.29
C ASP A 411 -5.26 -7.15 -26.03
N ILE A 412 -4.57 -7.51 -24.95
CA ILE A 412 -5.20 -7.76 -23.64
C ILE A 412 -5.25 -6.51 -22.75
N THR A 413 -4.86 -5.33 -23.25
CA THR A 413 -4.91 -4.06 -22.50
C THR A 413 -6.26 -3.82 -21.82
N PRO A 414 -7.44 -4.11 -22.42
CA PRO A 414 -8.73 -3.96 -21.74
C PRO A 414 -8.87 -4.83 -20.48
N PHE A 415 -8.37 -6.08 -20.53
CA PHE A 415 -8.37 -6.97 -19.36
C PHE A 415 -7.40 -6.45 -18.30
N VAL A 416 -6.19 -6.05 -18.71
CA VAL A 416 -5.17 -5.55 -17.79
C VAL A 416 -5.63 -4.26 -17.10
N SER A 417 -6.28 -3.36 -17.84
CA SER A 417 -6.87 -2.14 -17.29
C SER A 417 -7.99 -2.42 -16.29
N LYS A 418 -8.81 -3.46 -16.50
CA LYS A 418 -9.81 -3.85 -15.48
C LYS A 418 -9.13 -4.42 -14.24
N LEU A 419 -8.17 -5.32 -14.42
CA LEU A 419 -7.43 -5.94 -13.33
C LEU A 419 -6.66 -4.91 -12.49
N SER A 420 -6.05 -3.92 -13.12
CA SER A 420 -5.28 -2.86 -12.44
C SER A 420 -6.13 -2.01 -11.49
N HIS A 421 -7.43 -1.93 -11.73
CA HIS A 421 -8.39 -1.20 -10.90
C HIS A 421 -9.29 -2.15 -10.09
N ALA A 422 -8.83 -3.39 -9.83
CA ALA A 422 -9.58 -4.41 -9.10
C ALA A 422 -11.00 -4.66 -9.67
N PHE A 423 -11.17 -4.53 -10.99
CA PHE A 423 -12.44 -4.59 -11.72
C PHE A 423 -13.50 -3.58 -11.26
N LEU A 424 -13.10 -2.52 -10.58
CA LEU A 424 -13.94 -1.36 -10.32
C LEU A 424 -13.91 -0.40 -11.51
N PRO A 425 -14.91 0.48 -11.64
CA PRO A 425 -14.76 1.68 -12.45
C PRO A 425 -13.51 2.45 -12.02
N LYS A 426 -12.77 2.97 -13.00
CA LYS A 426 -11.50 3.68 -12.76
C LYS A 426 -11.65 4.79 -11.71
N ASN A 427 -12.70 5.60 -11.82
CA ASN A 427 -12.95 6.69 -10.88
C ASN A 427 -13.26 6.16 -9.48
N VAL A 428 -13.98 5.04 -9.34
CA VAL A 428 -14.23 4.42 -8.02
C VAL A 428 -12.93 3.96 -7.38
N TYR A 429 -12.08 3.23 -8.11
CA TYR A 429 -10.79 2.77 -7.59
C TYR A 429 -9.90 3.93 -7.14
N LEU A 430 -9.87 5.02 -7.92
CA LEU A 430 -9.10 6.22 -7.56
C LEU A 430 -9.70 6.95 -6.34
N LEU A 431 -11.04 7.04 -6.25
CA LEU A 431 -11.72 7.71 -5.13
C LEU A 431 -11.53 6.98 -3.79
N GLU A 432 -11.25 5.67 -3.80
CA GLU A 432 -10.86 4.95 -2.58
C GLU A 432 -9.56 5.49 -1.97
N GLU A 433 -8.63 6.00 -2.78
CA GLU A 433 -7.42 6.66 -2.29
C GLU A 433 -7.72 8.03 -1.65
N TYR A 434 -8.81 8.68 -2.07
CA TYR A 434 -9.32 9.93 -1.49
C TYR A 434 -10.27 9.69 -0.29
N GLY A 435 -10.51 8.44 0.08
CA GLY A 435 -11.31 8.09 1.26
C GLY A 435 -12.79 7.87 1.02
N LEU A 436 -13.22 7.74 -0.23
CA LEU A 436 -14.58 7.31 -0.56
C LEU A 436 -14.60 5.79 -0.85
N PRO A 437 -15.11 4.94 0.06
CA PRO A 437 -15.11 3.49 -0.13
C PRO A 437 -16.07 3.06 -1.26
N ARG A 438 -15.72 2.02 -2.04
CA ARG A 438 -16.56 1.49 -3.15
C ARG A 438 -18.02 1.20 -2.79
N MET A 439 -18.31 0.82 -1.55
CA MET A 439 -19.68 0.55 -1.06
C MET A 439 -20.53 1.83 -0.93
N ILE A 440 -19.92 2.97 -0.62
CA ILE A 440 -20.59 4.28 -0.64
C ILE A 440 -20.68 4.78 -2.07
N SER A 441 -19.58 4.64 -2.84
CA SER A 441 -19.56 4.97 -4.27
C SER A 441 -20.68 4.27 -5.04
N ARG A 442 -20.97 3.00 -4.73
CA ARG A 442 -22.08 2.26 -5.35
C ARG A 442 -23.44 2.87 -5.03
N LYS A 443 -23.69 3.25 -3.77
CA LYS A 443 -24.95 3.95 -3.40
C LYS A 443 -25.10 5.28 -4.14
N ILE A 444 -24.00 5.99 -4.37
CA ILE A 444 -23.98 7.22 -5.17
C ILE A 444 -24.29 6.92 -6.65
N GLN A 445 -23.67 5.88 -7.23
CA GLN A 445 -24.00 5.41 -8.58
C GLN A 445 -25.49 5.07 -8.71
N ASP A 446 -26.02 4.26 -7.79
CA ASP A 446 -27.41 3.79 -7.80
C ASP A 446 -28.41 4.94 -7.67
N SER A 447 -28.03 6.02 -6.99
CA SER A 447 -28.84 7.24 -6.88
C SER A 447 -28.93 8.05 -8.18
N LYS A 448 -28.05 7.77 -9.15
CA LYS A 448 -27.90 8.50 -10.43
C LYS A 448 -27.53 9.98 -10.28
N LEU A 449 -27.14 10.44 -9.08
CA LEU A 449 -26.64 11.81 -8.88
C LEU A 449 -25.29 12.02 -9.57
N ILE A 450 -24.43 11.00 -9.57
CA ILE A 450 -23.14 11.01 -10.26
C ILE A 450 -22.96 9.67 -10.95
N ASP A 451 -22.66 9.69 -12.24
CA ASP A 451 -22.19 8.50 -12.96
C ASP A 451 -20.68 8.33 -12.77
N LEU A 452 -20.31 7.36 -11.94
CA LEU A 452 -18.94 6.94 -11.61
C LEU A 452 -18.41 5.85 -12.57
N GLU A 453 -19.26 5.30 -13.45
CA GLU A 453 -18.85 4.38 -14.52
C GLU A 453 -18.34 5.13 -15.76
N GLU A 454 -18.72 6.42 -15.89
CA GLU A 454 -18.27 7.30 -16.96
C GLU A 454 -16.74 7.43 -16.98
N GLN A 455 -16.16 7.32 -18.17
CA GLN A 455 -14.71 7.41 -18.40
C GLN A 455 -14.23 8.87 -18.47
N THR A 456 -14.45 9.64 -17.41
CA THR A 456 -13.96 11.03 -17.30
C THR A 456 -12.64 11.11 -16.53
N PRO A 457 -11.82 12.16 -16.75
CA PRO A 457 -10.71 12.48 -15.86
C PRO A 457 -11.17 12.63 -14.40
N LEU A 458 -10.34 12.16 -13.45
CA LEU A 458 -10.65 12.22 -12.01
C LEU A 458 -11.00 13.65 -11.54
N LYS A 459 -10.31 14.67 -12.07
CA LYS A 459 -10.56 16.08 -11.73
C LYS A 459 -12.00 16.50 -12.06
N GLU A 460 -12.54 16.04 -13.17
CA GLU A 460 -13.93 16.34 -13.56
C GLU A 460 -14.92 15.62 -12.64
N CYS A 461 -14.63 14.35 -12.29
CA CYS A 461 -15.41 13.61 -11.31
C CYS A 461 -15.45 14.34 -9.95
N ILE A 462 -14.30 14.79 -9.44
CA ILE A 462 -14.22 15.59 -8.21
C ILE A 462 -15.00 16.91 -8.34
N ASN A 463 -14.94 17.59 -9.47
CA ASN A 463 -15.71 18.80 -9.70
C ASN A 463 -17.22 18.55 -9.68
N LYS A 464 -17.70 17.40 -10.18
CA LYS A 464 -19.11 17.00 -10.06
C LYS A 464 -19.52 16.86 -8.59
N PHE A 465 -18.72 16.20 -7.76
CA PHE A 465 -18.94 16.15 -6.31
C PHE A 465 -19.04 17.56 -5.70
N LYS A 466 -18.09 18.45 -5.99
CA LYS A 466 -18.11 19.82 -5.48
C LYS A 466 -19.34 20.62 -5.92
N THR A 467 -19.78 20.42 -7.17
CA THR A 467 -20.95 21.12 -7.74
C THR A 467 -22.26 20.66 -7.10
N ILE A 468 -22.40 19.34 -6.89
CA ILE A 468 -23.59 18.78 -6.23
C ILE A 468 -23.58 19.15 -4.75
N GLY A 469 -22.43 19.06 -4.09
CA GLY A 469 -22.26 19.43 -2.69
C GLY A 469 -22.65 18.31 -1.71
N TYR A 470 -22.12 18.42 -0.50
CA TYR A 470 -22.31 17.46 0.59
C TYR A 470 -23.78 17.21 0.91
N ASP A 471 -24.55 18.28 1.09
CA ASP A 471 -25.95 18.19 1.55
C ASP A 471 -26.83 17.40 0.57
N ASN A 472 -26.65 17.62 -0.73
CA ASN A 472 -27.37 16.88 -1.78
C ASN A 472 -26.92 15.41 -1.87
N ILE A 473 -25.65 15.09 -1.63
CA ILE A 473 -25.24 13.68 -1.52
C ILE A 473 -25.89 13.02 -0.30
N CYS A 474 -26.01 13.74 0.82
CA CYS A 474 -26.64 13.22 2.03
C CYS A 474 -28.15 12.97 1.92
N THR A 475 -28.82 13.43 0.86
CA THR A 475 -30.24 13.11 0.61
C THR A 475 -30.46 11.72 0.00
N ILE A 476 -29.40 11.00 -0.37
CA ILE A 476 -29.51 9.63 -0.89
C ILE A 476 -30.11 8.72 0.20
N GLN A 477 -31.28 8.14 -0.08
CA GLN A 477 -32.08 7.37 0.90
C GLN A 477 -31.32 6.19 1.55
N ASN A 478 -30.37 5.58 0.84
CA ASN A 478 -29.66 4.38 1.30
C ASN A 478 -28.34 4.69 2.04
N LEU A 479 -27.98 5.96 2.25
CA LEU A 479 -26.84 6.34 3.09
C LEU A 479 -27.25 6.33 4.55
N ASP A 480 -26.62 5.46 5.34
CA ASP A 480 -26.79 5.47 6.78
C ASP A 480 -26.01 6.61 7.44
N GLU A 481 -26.27 6.85 8.73
CA GLU A 481 -25.63 7.94 9.47
C GLU A 481 -24.10 7.84 9.50
N PHE A 482 -23.53 6.62 9.45
CA PHE A 482 -22.08 6.48 9.40
C PHE A 482 -21.54 6.69 7.98
N ASP A 483 -22.28 6.32 6.93
CA ASP A 483 -21.93 6.70 5.56
C ASP A 483 -21.83 8.22 5.42
N LYS A 484 -22.77 8.97 5.99
CA LYS A 484 -22.75 10.45 5.97
C LYS A 484 -21.50 11.01 6.65
N PHE A 485 -21.02 10.38 7.72
CA PHE A 485 -19.74 10.73 8.36
C PHE A 485 -18.56 10.49 7.40
N VAL A 486 -18.52 9.34 6.71
CA VAL A 486 -17.45 9.03 5.74
C VAL A 486 -17.48 9.98 4.55
N VAL A 487 -18.68 10.29 4.03
CA VAL A 487 -18.86 11.27 2.95
C VAL A 487 -18.40 12.65 3.41
N LYS A 488 -18.70 13.06 4.63
CA LYS A 488 -18.23 14.34 5.17
C LYS A 488 -16.71 14.41 5.19
N TYR A 489 -16.06 13.35 5.70
CA TYR A 489 -14.60 13.24 5.69
C TYR A 489 -14.00 13.30 4.27
N PHE A 490 -14.63 12.63 3.30
CA PHE A 490 -14.23 12.71 1.90
C PHE A 490 -14.33 14.15 1.35
N TYR A 491 -15.44 14.85 1.63
CA TYR A 491 -15.63 16.25 1.21
C TYR A 491 -14.63 17.22 1.84
N ASP A 492 -14.22 16.98 3.08
CA ASP A 492 -13.19 17.80 3.74
C ASP A 492 -11.80 17.63 3.08
N GLY A 493 -11.59 16.55 2.32
CA GLY A 493 -10.34 16.24 1.64
C GLY A 493 -10.24 16.70 0.18
N ILE A 494 -11.34 17.03 -0.50
CA ILE A 494 -11.35 17.29 -1.96
C ILE A 494 -11.37 18.77 -2.37
#